data_AF-A0A059FM82-F1
#
_entry.id   AF-A0A059FM82-F1
#
_cell.length_a   1.000
_cell.length_b   1.000
_cell.length_c   1.000
_cell.angle_alpha   90.00
_cell.angle_beta   90.00
_cell.angle_gamma   90.00
#
_symmetry.space_group_name_H-M   'P 1'
#
loop_
_entity.id
_entity.type
_entity.pdbx_description
1 polymer ?
#
loop_
_entity_poly.entity_id
_entity_poly.type
_entity_poly.pdbx_seq_one_letter_code
_entity_poly.pdbx_strand_id
1 'polypeptide(L)' 'MNRFFKALVPTLLLTELALISSATAVWAILSEMHAGKYVVFGAEILDVIGAVLLSVVIFRMAWRSEGRMNLEKAGDN' A
#
# COMPACT_ATOMS: atom_id res chain seq x y z
N MET A 1 12.62 -10.53 17.91
CA MET A 1 12.24 -9.67 16.76
C MET A 1 10.89 -9.02 17.07
N ASN A 2 10.86 -7.70 17.20
CA ASN A 2 9.68 -6.93 17.60
C ASN A 2 8.49 -7.28 16.68
N ARG A 3 7.28 -7.49 17.22
CA ARG A 3 6.08 -7.88 16.45
C ARG A 3 5.85 -6.97 15.22
N PHE A 4 6.18 -5.69 15.39
CA PHE A 4 6.22 -4.69 14.33
C PHE A 4 7.01 -5.12 13.09
N PHE A 5 8.27 -5.58 13.25
CA PHE A 5 9.11 -5.99 12.12
C PHE A 5 8.58 -7.25 11.42
N LYS A 6 7.85 -8.12 12.13
CA LYS A 6 7.21 -9.30 11.53
C LYS A 6 6.00 -8.93 10.66
N ALA A 7 5.31 -7.82 10.96
CA ALA A 7 4.20 -7.32 10.16
C ALA A 7 4.66 -6.38 9.04
N LEU A 8 5.70 -5.58 9.28
CA LEU A 8 6.21 -4.59 8.32
C LEU A 8 6.73 -5.23 7.03
N VAL A 9 7.51 -6.30 7.15
CA VAL A 9 8.13 -6.99 6.00
C VAL A 9 7.08 -7.51 5.00
N PRO A 10 6.08 -8.32 5.39
CA PRO A 10 5.06 -8.78 4.45
C PRO A 10 4.20 -7.64 3.90
N THR A 11 3.93 -6.58 4.69
CA THR A 11 3.21 -5.41 4.18
C THR A 11 3.99 -4.68 3.09
N LEU A 12 5.30 -4.48 3.27
CA LEU A 12 6.17 -3.88 2.25
C LEU A 12 6.18 -4.70 0.96
N LEU A 13 6.38 -6.02 1.07
CA LEU A 13 6.40 -6.92 -0.08
C LEU A 13 5.07 -6.93 -0.84
N LEU A 14 3.94 -6.96 -0.12
CA LEU A 14 2.62 -6.89 -0.74
C LEU A 14 2.37 -5.53 -1.41
N THR A 15 2.85 -4.44 -0.80
CA THR A 15 2.72 -3.10 -1.37
C THR A 15 3.54 -2.96 -2.65
N GLU A 16 4.77 -3.47 -2.65
CA GLU A 16 5.65 -3.49 -3.82
C GLU A 16 5.05 -4.32 -4.97
N LEU A 17 4.52 -5.51 -4.66
CA LEU A 17 3.85 -6.35 -5.64
C LEU A 17 2.62 -5.67 -6.24
N ALA A 18 1.82 -5.01 -5.41
CA ALA A 18 0.62 -4.28 -5.85
C ALA A 18 0.99 -3.10 -6.74
N LEU A 19 2.03 -2.34 -6.39
CA LEU A 19 2.54 -1.22 -7.18
C LEU A 19 3.03 -1.66 -8.57
N ILE A 20 3.87 -2.71 -8.63
CA ILE A 20 4.38 -3.23 -9.89
C ILE A 20 3.23 -3.75 -10.77
N SER A 21 2.29 -4.47 -10.17
CA SER A 21 1.13 -5.02 -10.89
C SER A 21 0.23 -3.91 -11.44
N SER A 22 -0.02 -2.88 -10.64
CA SER A 22 -0.84 -1.72 -11.02
C SER A 22 -0.18 -0.91 -12.14
N ALA A 23 1.10 -0.57 -11.99
CA ALA A 23 1.85 0.15 -13.01
C ALA A 23 1.88 -0.61 -14.35
N THR A 24 2.06 -1.93 -14.30
CA THR A 24 2.04 -2.78 -15.50
C THR A 24 0.66 -2.78 -16.16
N ALA A 25 -0.42 -2.84 -15.39
CA ALA A 25 -1.79 -2.80 -15.89
C ALA A 25 -2.12 -1.44 -16.53
N VAL A 26 -1.76 -0.33 -15.87
CA VAL A 26 -1.91 1.02 -16.40
C VAL A 26 -1.16 1.18 -17.72
N TRP A 27 0.08 0.70 -17.78
CA TRP A 27 0.89 0.76 -18.99
C TRP A 27 0.28 -0.07 -20.13
N ALA A 28 -0.17 -1.29 -19.85
CA ALA A 28 -0.82 -2.15 -20.85
C ALA A 28 -2.06 -1.49 -21.45
N ILE A 29 -2.98 -1.01 -20.60
CA ILE A 29 -4.24 -0.38 -21.03
C ILE A 29 -3.95 0.90 -21.83
N LEU A 30 -3.06 1.76 -21.35
CA LEU A 30 -2.76 3.02 -22.01
C LEU A 30 -1.97 2.83 -23.31
N SER A 31 -1.13 1.80 -23.39
CA SER A 31 -0.40 1.45 -24.61
C SER A 31 -1.36 0.95 -25.70
N GLU A 32 -2.34 0.11 -25.35
CA GLU A 32 -3.40 -0.33 -26.27
C GLU A 32 -4.24 0.84 -26.80
N MET A 33 -4.51 1.84 -25.95
CA MET A 33 -5.22 3.07 -26.32
C MET A 33 -4.37 4.05 -27.13
N HIS A 34 -3.11 3.73 -27.47
CA HIS A 34 -2.15 4.63 -28.10
C HIS A 34 -2.03 5.96 -27.35
N ALA A 35 -2.15 5.93 -26.02
CA ALA A 35 -2.12 7.12 -25.20
C ALA A 35 -0.75 7.79 -25.32
N GLY A 36 -0.76 9.11 -25.51
CA GLY A 36 0.48 9.88 -25.55
C GLY A 36 1.27 9.73 -24.25
N LYS A 37 2.60 9.76 -24.35
CA LYS A 37 3.54 9.57 -23.23
C LYS A 37 3.17 10.36 -21.96
N TYR A 38 2.67 11.59 -22.10
CA TYR A 38 2.26 12.43 -20.97
C TYR A 38 1.05 11.89 -20.18
N VAL A 39 0.15 11.15 -20.84
CA VAL A 39 -1.02 10.52 -20.19
C VAL A 39 -0.57 9.33 -19.35
N VAL A 40 0.37 8.52 -19.87
CA VAL A 40 0.97 7.39 -19.15
C VAL A 40 1.67 7.85 -17.88
N PHE A 41 2.53 8.87 -18.01
CA PHE A 41 3.21 9.45 -16.85
C PHE A 41 2.22 10.07 -15.85
N GLY A 42 1.16 10.74 -16.33
CA GLY A 42 0.12 11.28 -15.46
C GLY A 42 -0.62 10.20 -14.66
N ALA A 43 -0.95 9.09 -15.31
CA ALA A 43 -1.61 7.95 -14.67
C ALA A 43 -0.70 7.26 -13.64
N GLU A 44 0.59 7.05 -13.95
CA GLU A 44 1.55 6.50 -12.98
C GLU A 44 1.72 7.39 -11.75
N ILE A 45 1.77 8.73 -11.93
CA ILE A 45 1.87 9.66 -10.79
C ILE A 45 0.64 9.53 -9.89
N LEU A 46 -0.56 9.48 -10.46
CA LEU A 46 -1.80 9.30 -9.69
C LEU A 46 -1.82 7.96 -8.97
N ASP A 47 -1.33 6.89 -9.59
CA ASP A 47 -1.26 5.56 -9.01
C ASP A 47 -0.31 5.53 -7.79
N VAL A 48 0.88 6.12 -7.93
CA VAL A 48 1.84 6.25 -6.82
C VAL A 48 1.26 7.06 -5.66
N ILE A 49 0.57 8.17 -5.94
CA ILE A 49 -0.10 8.97 -4.91
C ILE A 49 -1.17 8.12 -4.20
N GLY A 50 -1.97 7.36 -4.96
CA GLY A 50 -2.98 6.46 -4.42
C GLY A 50 -2.38 5.41 -3.48
N ALA A 51 -1.28 4.78 -3.90
CA ALA A 51 -0.57 3.79 -3.09
C ALA A 51 0.01 4.38 -1.79
N VAL A 52 0.57 5.60 -1.84
CA VAL A 52 1.08 6.29 -0.64
C VAL A 52 -0.06 6.59 0.33
N LEU A 53 -1.19 7.12 -0.15
CA LEU A 53 -2.36 7.39 0.69
C LEU A 53 -2.91 6.12 1.32
N LEU A 54 -3.03 5.04 0.54
CA LEU A 54 -3.51 3.75 1.02
C LEU A 54 -2.58 3.18 2.08
N SER A 55 -1.26 3.25 1.87
CA SER A 55 -0.25 2.82 2.84
C SER A 55 -0.38 3.57 4.17
N VAL A 56 -0.56 4.90 4.14
CA VAL A 56 -0.78 5.72 5.34
C VAL A 56 -2.06 5.30 6.07
N VAL A 57 -3.14 5.04 5.33
CA VAL A 57 -4.41 4.59 5.93
C VAL A 57 -4.25 3.22 6.60
N ILE A 58 -3.64 2.25 5.90
CA ILE A 58 -3.39 0.90 6.44
C ILE A 58 -2.50 0.98 7.68
N PHE A 59 -1.43 1.77 7.64
CA PHE A 59 -0.54 1.97 8.79
C PHE A 59 -1.29 2.56 10.00
N ARG A 60 -2.09 3.61 9.78
CA ARG A 60 -2.92 4.22 10.83
C ARG A 60 -3.93 3.23 11.41
N MET A 61 -4.54 2.38 10.57
CA MET A 61 -5.45 1.33 11.01
C MET A 61 -4.73 0.25 11.83
N ALA A 62 -3.56 -0.20 11.39
CA ALA A 62 -2.73 -1.18 12.08
C ALA A 62 -2.32 -0.67 13.48
N TRP A 63 -1.85 0.57 13.57
CA TRP A 63 -1.46 1.20 14.84
C TRP A 63 -2.63 1.26 15.85
N ARG A 64 -3.82 1.64 15.37
CA ARG A 64 -5.04 1.62 16.21
C ARG A 64 -5.45 0.22 16.64
N SER A 65 -5.21 -0.78 15.80
CA SER A 65 -5.47 -2.18 16.14
C SER A 65 -4.54 -2.67 17.26
N GLU A 66 -3.24 -2.37 17.17
CA GLU A 66 -2.28 -2.70 18.22
C GLU A 66 -2.60 -2.05 19.56
N GLY A 67 -3.02 -0.77 19.54
CA GLY A 67 -3.47 -0.08 20.75
C GLY A 67 -4.65 -0.79 21.43
N ARG A 68 -5.62 -1.29 20.66
CA ARG A 68 -6.77 -2.04 21.20
C ARG A 68 -6.40 -3.40 21.76
N MET A 69 -5.56 -4.17 21.05
CA MET A 69 -5.09 -5.47 21.53
C MET A 69 -4.27 -5.36 22.83
N ASN A 70 -3.50 -4.29 22.99
CA ASN A 70 -2.71 -4.08 24.20
C ASN A 70 -3.58 -3.72 25.42
N LEU A 71 -4.70 -3.01 25.21
CA LEU A 71 -5.68 -2.72 26.26
C LEU A 71 -6.44 -3.98 26.68
N GLU A 72 -6.82 -4.83 25.72
CA GLU A 72 -7.51 -6.10 25.98
C GLU A 72 -6.64 -7.05 26.83
N LYS A 73 -5.34 -7.15 26.52
CA LYS A 73 -4.37 -7.91 27.32
C LYS A 73 -4.11 -7.36 28.73
N ALA A 74 -4.36 -6.07 28.96
CA ALA A 74 -4.17 -5.44 30.26
C ALA A 74 -5.39 -5.61 31.17
N GLY A 75 -6.57 -5.90 30.62
CA GLY A 75 -7.80 -6.16 31.39
C GLY A 75 -8.05 -7.64 31.72
N ASP A 76 -7.23 -8.55 31.20
CA ASP A 76 -7.31 -10.01 31.43
C ASP A 76 -6.27 -10.51 32.47
N ASN A 77 -5.51 -9.59 33.10
CA ASN A 77 -4.63 -9.84 34.26
C ASN A 77 -5.23 -9.18 35.51
#